data_AF-A0A7X7DSM9-F1
#
_entry.id   AF-A0A7X7DSM9-F1
#
_cell.length_a   1.000
_cell.length_b   1.000
_cell.length_c   1.000
_cell.angle_alpha   90.00
_cell.angle_beta   90.00
_cell.angle_gamma   90.00
#
_symmetry.space_group_name_H-M   'P 1'
#
loop_
_entity.id
_entity.type
_entity.pdbx_description
1 polymer ?
#
loop_
_entity_poly.entity_id
_entity_poly.type
_entity_poly.pdbx_seq_one_letter_code
_entity_poly.pdbx_strand_id
1 'polypeptide(L)' 'HRVVVVKDGRVLLDGATRDVFAREPELKASHLRPPHIVSMSNLLGHTLLSVEEMKYCTGGVS' A
#
# COMPACT_ATOMS: atom_id res chain seq x y z
N HIS A 1 -5.55 10.85 5.60
CA HIS A 1 -4.66 10.16 6.57
C HIS A 1 -3.22 10.24 6.08
N ARG A 2 -2.25 10.33 7.01
CA ARG A 2 -0.81 10.42 6.74
C ARG A 2 -0.10 9.19 7.31
N VAL A 3 0.93 8.70 6.63
CA VAL A 3 1.74 7.54 7.03
C VAL A 3 3.20 7.94 6.99
N VAL A 4 3.95 7.49 8.01
CA VAL A 4 5.40 7.63 8.08
C VAL A 4 6.01 6.24 8.21
N VAL A 5 6.98 5.92 7.35
CA VAL A 5 7.76 4.69 7.40
C VAL A 5 9.13 5.01 7.95
N VAL A 6 9.52 4.34 9.03
CA VAL A 6 10.82 4.49 9.66
C VAL A 6 11.64 3.22 9.43
N LYS A 7 12.89 3.40 8.99
CA LYS A 7 13.88 2.33 8.81
C LYS A 7 15.19 2.77 9.45
N ASP A 8 15.80 1.91 10.26
CA ASP A 8 17.10 2.16 10.90
C ASP A 8 17.17 3.50 11.65
N GLY A 9 16.08 3.86 12.34
CA GLY A 9 15.96 5.12 13.09
C GLY A 9 15.79 6.38 12.22
N ARG A 10 15.60 6.24 10.91
CA ARG A 10 15.41 7.34 9.97
C ARG A 10 14.08 7.25 9.26
N VAL A 11 13.49 8.40 8.94
CA VAL A 11 12.28 8.45 8.10
C VAL A 11 12.66 8.07 6.67
N LEU A 12 12.04 7.02 6.16
CA LEU A 12 12.20 6.52 4.80
C LEU A 12 11.10 7.07 3.88
N LEU A 13 9.84 7.06 4.33
CA LEU A 13 8.70 7.59 3.61
C LEU A 13 7.81 8.42 4.54
N ASP A 14 7.22 9.47 4.00
CA ASP A 14 6.28 10.33 4.70
C ASP A 14 5.31 10.92 3.69
N GLY A 15 4.02 10.63 3.83
CA GLY A 15 3.02 11.12 2.88
C GLY A 15 1.62 10.59 3.12
N ALA A 16 0.74 10.79 2.13
CA ALA A 16 -0.58 10.19 2.16
C ALA A 16 -0.48 8.66 2.10
N THR A 17 -1.41 7.97 2.76
CA THR A 17 -1.43 6.50 2.82
C THR A 17 -1.29 5.85 1.44
N ARG A 18 -2.06 6.32 0.45
CA ARG A 18 -2.05 5.78 -0.90
C ARG A 18 -0.69 5.90 -1.58
N ASP A 19 -0.03 7.05 -1.44
CA ASP A 19 1.26 7.32 -2.05
C ASP A 19 2.39 6.49 -1.41
N VAL A 20 2.33 6.31 -0.08
CA VAL A 20 3.30 5.48 0.65
C VAL A 20 3.15 4.01 0.27
N PHE A 21 1.90 3.50 0.21
CA PHE A 21 1.63 2.10 -0.13
C PHE A 21 1.79 1.76 -1.62
N ALA A 22 1.81 2.75 -2.51
CA ALA A 22 2.18 2.57 -3.92
C ALA A 22 3.69 2.29 -4.11
N ARG A 23 4.54 2.70 -3.15
CA ARG A 23 6.00 2.56 -3.20
C ARG A 23 6.47 1.21 -2.68
N GLU A 24 6.00 0.15 -3.32
CA GLU A 24 6.20 -1.23 -2.87
C GLU A 24 7.68 -1.67 -2.71
N PRO A 25 8.62 -1.29 -3.60
CA PRO A 25 10.03 -1.62 -3.43
C PRO A 25 10.65 -1.02 -2.16
N GLU A 26 10.30 0.23 -1.85
CA GLU A 26 10.79 0.97 -0.68
C GLU A 26 10.23 0.37 0.62
N LEU A 27 8.97 -0.05 0.63
CA LEU A 27 8.34 -0.76 1.75
C LEU A 27 8.97 -2.14 2.00
N LYS A 28 9.22 -2.91 0.93
CA LYS A 28 9.92 -4.20 1.05
C LYS A 28 11.33 -4.02 1.60
N ALA A 29 12.02 -2.96 1.19
CA ALA A 29 13.35 -2.62 1.69
C ALA A 29 13.35 -2.20 3.17
N SER A 30 12.22 -1.76 3.74
CA SER A 30 12.10 -1.41 5.16
C SER A 30 11.72 -2.58 6.07
N HIS A 31 11.76 -3.81 5.55
CA HIS A 31 11.26 -5.03 6.22
C HIS A 31 9.78 -4.98 6.63
N LEU A 32 9.03 -3.99 6.11
CA LEU A 32 7.59 -3.94 6.25
C LEU A 32 6.99 -4.83 5.16
N ARG A 33 6.15 -5.78 5.57
CA ARG A 33 5.31 -6.52 4.62
C ARG A 33 4.01 -5.75 4.43
N PRO A 34 3.77 -5.13 3.26
CA PRO A 34 2.46 -4.55 2.97
C PRO A 34 1.37 -5.63 3.04
N PRO A 35 0.14 -5.28 3.44
CA PRO A 35 -0.99 -6.22 3.45
C PRO A 35 -1.20 -6.88 2.08
N HIS A 36 -1.68 -8.12 2.04
CA HIS A 36 -1.80 -8.90 0.80
C HIS A 36 -2.63 -8.19 -0.29
N ILE A 37 -3.69 -7.49 0.10
CA ILE A 37 -4.54 -6.72 -0.82
C ILE A 37 -3.79 -5.56 -1.50
N VAL A 38 -2.89 -4.90 -0.77
CA VAL A 38 -2.05 -3.81 -1.30
C VAL A 38 -1.06 -4.39 -2.31
N SER A 39 -0.35 -5.46 -1.93
CA SER A 39 0.63 -6.10 -2.82
C SER A 39 -0.02 -6.62 -4.11
N MET A 40 -1.16 -7.32 -3.99
CA MET A 40 -1.90 -7.83 -5.15
C MET A 40 -2.39 -6.71 -6.05
N SER A 41 -3.00 -5.66 -5.49
CA SER A 41 -3.51 -4.56 -6.30
C SER A 41 -2.37 -3.81 -7.01
N ASN A 42 -1.25 -3.56 -6.32
CA ASN A 42 -0.10 -2.88 -6.93
C ASN A 42 0.44 -3.66 -8.13
N LEU A 43 0.45 -5.00 -8.07
CA LEU A 43 0.80 -5.86 -9.21
C LEU A 43 -0.15 -5.70 -10.41
N LEU A 44 -1.41 -5.33 -10.15
CA LEU A 44 -2.42 -5.03 -11.17
C LEU A 44 -2.41 -3.55 -11.61
N GLY A 45 -1.46 -2.73 -11.11
CA GLY A 45 -1.38 -1.29 -11.43
C GLY A 45 -2.38 -0.42 -10.68
N HIS A 46 -3.03 -0.95 -9.63
CA HIS A 46 -3.97 -0.22 -8.78
C HIS A 46 -3.49 -0.21 -7.34
N THR A 47 -3.66 0.87 -6.57
CA THR A 47 -3.29 0.86 -5.14
C THR A 47 -4.54 0.82 -4.28
N LEU A 48 -4.95 -0.38 -3.86
CA LEU A 48 -6.10 -0.59 -2.99
C LEU A 48 -5.64 -0.78 -1.55
N LEU A 49 -6.23 -0.02 -0.64
CA LEU A 49 -5.83 0.03 0.77
C LEU A 49 -6.70 -0.87 1.67
N SER A 50 -7.81 -1.39 1.15
CA SER A 50 -8.70 -2.27 1.89
C SER A 50 -9.48 -3.22 0.98
N VAL A 51 -10.05 -4.26 1.56
CA VAL A 51 -10.98 -5.17 0.87
C VAL A 51 -12.22 -4.42 0.36
N GLU A 52 -12.68 -3.37 1.05
CA GLU A 52 -13.83 -2.61 0.57
C GLU A 52 -13.54 -1.77 -0.67
N GLU A 53 -12.35 -1.19 -0.76
CA GLU A 53 -11.95 -0.50 -1.99
C GLU A 53 -11.88 -1.47 -3.19
N MET A 54 -11.58 -2.76 -2.94
CA MET A 54 -11.53 -3.79 -4.00
C MET A 54 -12.89 -4.09 -4.62
N LYS A 55 -13.97 -4.14 -3.82
CA LYS A 55 -15.31 -4.45 -4.34
C LYS A 55 -15.77 -3.48 -5.42
N TYR A 56 -15.30 -2.23 -5.32
CA TYR A 56 -15.60 -1.17 -6.29
C TYR A 56 -14.86 -1.36 -7.62
N CYS A 57 -13.66 -1.94 -7.60
CA CYS A 57 -12.83 -2.12 -8.80
C CYS A 57 -13.13 -3.41 -9.57
N THR A 58 -13.55 -4.49 -8.90
CA THR A 58 -13.84 -5.76 -9.57
C THR A 58 -15.28 -5.89 -10.07
N GLY A 59 -16.10 -4.83 -9.94
CA GLY A 59 -17.53 -4.89 -10.26
C GLY A 59 -18.18 -6.02 -9.47
N GLY A 60 -18.26 -5.88 -8.14
CA GLY A 60 -18.85 -6.89 -7.27
C GLY A 60 -20.18 -7.39 -7.82
N VAL A 61 -20.18 -8.62 -8.33
CA VAL A 61 -21.41 -9.39 -8.58
C VAL A 61 -21.95 -9.71 -7.19
N SER A 62 -23.07 -9.08 -6.88
CA SER A 62 -23.93 -9.37 -5.73
C SER A 62 -24.37 -10.82 -5.70
#